data_AF-A0A955WIY8-F1
#
_entry.id   AF-A0A955WIY8-F1
#
_cell.length_a   1.000
_cell.length_b   1.000
_cell.length_c   1.000
_cell.angle_alpha   90.00
_cell.angle_beta   90.00
_cell.angle_gamma   90.00
#
_symmetry.space_group_name_H-M   'P 1'
#
loop_
_entity.id
_entity.type
_entity.pdbx_description
1 polymer ?
#
loop_
_entity_poly.entity_id
_entity_poly.type
_entity_poly.pdbx_seq_one_letter_code
_entity_poly.pdbx_strand_id
1 'polypeptide(L)'
;MHRFALPCLFALLLSAAPAAAQVNSGACETPNVLLVLDRSGSMLEFNKWVQAVDAVTQMTRVFEPQIRFGLMVFPWGGDCRVQVNEAIRNPCVPGNAQAISQELLAARTAPERGNNTPIGAAITEATTYFTQLRDQNRRSFIVMITDGMETCNGNPIASAQAAYLGSEIPVFVIGFGNGVDRNTLNEMARVGGTGQAYQVNNGQDLFQVLADIADQASEEVCDGADNDCDGMIDEMVADQPCDTGCGEGRQVCVDGRYSECFGGDIPMEVCDGADNDCDHIIDEQAEVPCITLSGNPGVQECVNGEPAEDCTPSDPNREEVCDAIDNDGDGAVDEGTDEPCSVDCHEGRRACVEGAYLSCSAQPATPNGLERCNRQDDDCDGSTDEAAECPGEEICDEGVCLQRCRFNECAGGYYCGADDYCHPLP
;
A
#
# COMPACT_ATOMS: atom_id res chain seq x y z
N MET A 1 56.45 25.43 -71.72
CA MET A 1 55.30 26.31 -71.36
C MET A 1 54.20 25.41 -70.82
N HIS A 2 53.85 25.52 -69.53
CA HIS A 2 52.61 25.07 -68.84
C HIS A 2 52.96 24.98 -67.34
N ARG A 3 52.71 26.06 -66.59
CA ARG A 3 51.47 26.42 -65.86
C ARG A 3 51.28 25.60 -64.57
N PHE A 4 51.45 26.31 -63.46
CA PHE A 4 51.08 25.97 -62.08
C PHE A 4 49.64 25.47 -61.97
N ALA A 5 49.41 24.48 -61.10
CA ALA A 5 48.14 24.29 -60.42
C ALA A 5 48.38 23.66 -59.03
N LEU A 6 48.18 24.47 -58.00
CA LEU A 6 48.13 24.13 -56.58
C LEU A 6 46.75 23.48 -56.31
N PRO A 7 46.62 22.32 -55.65
CA PRO A 7 45.33 21.90 -55.13
C PRO A 7 45.12 22.44 -53.71
N CYS A 8 44.02 23.15 -53.55
CA CYS A 8 43.47 23.64 -52.28
C CYS A 8 43.35 22.50 -51.24
N LEU A 9 43.91 22.73 -50.06
CA LEU A 9 43.53 22.02 -48.84
C LEU A 9 42.10 22.43 -48.46
N PHE A 10 41.12 21.56 -48.71
CA PHE A 10 39.79 21.67 -48.12
C PHE A 10 39.82 20.98 -46.75
N ALA A 11 39.82 21.77 -45.68
CA ALA A 11 39.70 21.25 -44.32
C ALA A 11 38.26 20.74 -44.12
N LEU A 12 38.08 19.42 -44.11
CA LEU A 12 36.84 18.78 -43.68
C LEU A 12 36.71 18.97 -42.17
N LEU A 13 35.83 19.87 -41.74
CA LEU A 13 35.32 19.92 -40.37
C LEU A 13 34.43 18.68 -40.16
N LEU A 14 34.97 17.65 -39.50
CA LEU A 14 34.18 16.55 -38.94
C LEU A 14 33.34 17.11 -37.80
N SER A 15 32.07 17.41 -38.07
CA SER A 15 31.07 17.61 -37.04
C SER A 15 30.79 16.26 -36.38
N ALA A 16 31.26 16.08 -35.14
CA ALA A 16 30.82 14.99 -34.29
C ALA A 16 29.33 15.21 -33.99
N ALA A 17 28.46 14.44 -34.64
CA ALA A 17 27.07 14.35 -34.24
C ALA A 17 27.02 13.74 -32.83
N PRO A 18 26.18 14.27 -31.92
CA PRO A 18 25.95 13.62 -30.64
C PRO A 18 25.39 12.22 -30.91
N ALA A 19 25.96 11.21 -30.25
CA ALA A 19 25.39 9.88 -30.22
C ALA A 19 23.99 10.00 -29.62
N ALA A 20 22.96 9.94 -30.46
CA ALA A 20 21.62 9.67 -29.99
C ALA A 20 21.70 8.32 -29.28
N ALA A 21 21.37 8.30 -27.99
CA ALA A 21 21.06 7.07 -27.29
C ALA A 21 20.01 6.35 -28.15
N GLN A 22 20.37 5.18 -28.70
CA GLN A 22 19.39 4.33 -29.33
C GLN A 22 18.44 3.92 -28.21
N VAL A 23 17.23 4.47 -28.21
CA VAL A 23 16.09 3.86 -27.53
C VAL A 23 15.99 2.47 -28.15
N ASN A 24 16.35 1.45 -27.39
CA ASN A 24 16.10 0.08 -27.76
C ASN A 24 14.56 -0.02 -27.77
N SER A 25 13.94 0.11 -28.94
CA SER A 25 12.56 -0.34 -29.11
C SER A 25 12.54 -1.77 -28.60
N GLY A 26 11.78 -2.05 -27.54
CA GLY A 26 11.67 -3.38 -26.94
C GLY A 26 11.58 -4.40 -28.05
N ALA A 27 12.51 -5.35 -28.07
CA ALA A 27 12.52 -6.33 -29.12
C ALA A 27 11.35 -7.29 -28.83
N CYS A 28 10.37 -7.32 -29.73
CA CYS A 28 9.24 -8.26 -29.68
C CYS A 28 9.74 -9.68 -29.36
N GLU A 29 9.43 -10.16 -28.16
CA GLU A 29 9.85 -11.43 -27.61
C GLU A 29 8.70 -12.44 -27.60
N THR A 30 8.34 -12.88 -28.80
CA THR A 30 7.27 -13.88 -29.00
C THR A 30 7.49 -15.20 -28.25
N PRO A 31 6.53 -15.72 -27.46
CA PRO A 31 6.61 -17.05 -26.84
C PRO A 31 6.65 -18.18 -27.88
N ASN A 32 7.13 -19.35 -27.45
CA ASN A 32 7.00 -20.58 -28.21
C ASN A 32 5.71 -21.33 -27.81
N VAL A 33 4.86 -21.68 -28.78
CA VAL A 33 3.67 -22.51 -28.53
C VAL A 33 3.74 -23.76 -29.40
N LEU A 34 3.84 -24.92 -28.77
CA LEU A 34 3.79 -26.21 -29.46
C LEU A 34 2.36 -26.76 -29.40
N LEU A 35 1.71 -26.80 -30.56
CA LEU A 35 0.40 -27.40 -30.73
C LEU A 35 0.56 -28.93 -30.79
N VAL A 36 0.04 -29.64 -29.80
CA VAL A 36 0.09 -31.11 -29.71
C VAL A 36 -1.29 -31.65 -30.04
N LEU A 37 -1.46 -32.05 -31.30
CA LEU A 37 -2.77 -32.38 -31.87
C LEU A 37 -2.98 -33.89 -31.97
N ASP A 38 -4.05 -34.37 -31.35
CA ASP A 38 -4.52 -35.74 -31.50
C ASP A 38 -5.10 -35.98 -32.89
N ARG A 39 -4.70 -37.11 -33.46
CA ARG A 39 -5.10 -37.68 -34.75
C ARG A 39 -5.50 -39.15 -34.58
N SER A 40 -5.88 -39.55 -33.37
CA SER A 40 -6.45 -40.84 -33.07
C SER A 40 -7.70 -41.10 -33.92
N GLY A 41 -8.09 -42.37 -34.06
CA GLY A 41 -9.18 -42.78 -34.93
C GLY A 41 -10.52 -42.12 -34.58
N SER A 42 -10.75 -41.79 -33.30
CA SER A 42 -11.94 -41.06 -32.85
C SER A 42 -12.04 -39.66 -33.48
N MET A 43 -10.92 -39.03 -33.84
CA MET A 43 -10.91 -37.70 -34.47
C MET A 43 -11.50 -37.71 -35.88
N LEU A 44 -11.61 -38.88 -36.52
CA LEU A 44 -12.32 -39.00 -37.80
C LEU A 44 -13.84 -38.95 -37.66
N GLU A 45 -14.36 -39.18 -36.46
CA GLU A 45 -15.79 -39.14 -36.22
C GLU A 45 -16.28 -37.69 -36.23
N PHE A 46 -17.49 -37.49 -36.78
CA PHE A 46 -18.18 -36.19 -36.77
C PHE A 46 -17.35 -35.01 -37.31
N ASN A 47 -16.43 -35.27 -38.26
CA ASN A 47 -15.52 -34.28 -38.84
C ASN A 47 -14.65 -33.52 -37.82
N LYS A 48 -14.36 -34.09 -36.64
CA LYS A 48 -13.54 -33.42 -35.61
C LYS A 48 -12.15 -33.05 -36.14
N TRP A 49 -11.46 -33.97 -36.82
CA TRP A 49 -10.15 -33.74 -37.42
C TRP A 49 -10.15 -32.54 -38.38
N VAL A 50 -11.15 -32.47 -39.26
CA VAL A 50 -11.27 -31.37 -40.22
C VAL A 50 -11.48 -30.04 -39.51
N GLN A 51 -12.34 -30.03 -38.48
CA GLN A 51 -12.59 -28.84 -37.67
C GLN A 51 -11.35 -28.39 -36.87
N ALA A 52 -10.58 -29.34 -36.33
CA ALA A 52 -9.33 -29.06 -35.63
C ALA A 52 -8.27 -28.50 -36.57
N VAL A 53 -8.11 -29.10 -37.77
CA VAL A 53 -7.22 -28.59 -38.82
C VAL A 53 -7.58 -27.16 -39.19
N ASP A 54 -8.87 -26.87 -39.41
CA ASP A 54 -9.33 -25.54 -39.81
C ASP A 54 -9.07 -24.51 -38.70
N ALA A 55 -9.39 -24.84 -37.44
CA ALA A 55 -9.17 -23.97 -36.28
C ALA A 55 -7.68 -23.67 -36.04
N VAL A 56 -6.82 -24.70 -36.06
CA VAL A 56 -5.37 -24.54 -35.88
C VAL A 56 -4.74 -23.76 -37.04
N THR A 57 -5.16 -24.04 -38.28
CA THR A 57 -4.68 -23.31 -39.46
C THR A 57 -5.05 -21.83 -39.40
N GLN A 58 -6.25 -21.51 -38.88
CA GLN A 58 -6.69 -20.13 -38.71
C GLN A 58 -5.92 -19.44 -37.58
N MET A 59 -5.80 -20.07 -36.41
CA MET A 59 -5.11 -19.52 -35.24
C MET A 59 -3.65 -19.21 -35.56
N THR A 60 -2.92 -20.17 -36.12
CA THR A 60 -1.50 -19.98 -36.45
C THR A 60 -1.26 -18.81 -37.39
N ARG A 61 -2.19 -18.51 -38.31
CA ARG A 61 -2.09 -17.36 -39.22
C ARG A 61 -2.40 -16.03 -38.55
N VAL A 62 -3.37 -16.01 -37.64
CA VAL A 62 -3.80 -14.78 -36.95
C VAL A 62 -2.72 -14.34 -35.95
N PHE A 63 -2.17 -15.27 -35.20
CA PHE A 63 -1.25 -14.99 -34.09
C PHE A 63 0.24 -15.19 -34.45
N GLU A 64 0.57 -15.45 -35.72
CA GLU A 64 1.97 -15.57 -36.18
C GLU A 64 2.87 -14.37 -35.79
N PRO A 65 2.38 -13.11 -35.80
CA PRO A 65 3.19 -11.98 -35.37
C PRO A 65 3.58 -12.00 -33.89
N GLN A 66 2.77 -12.67 -33.06
CA GLN A 66 2.87 -12.66 -31.60
C GLN A 66 3.40 -13.99 -31.05
N ILE A 67 3.38 -15.07 -31.82
CA ILE A 67 3.72 -16.42 -31.33
C ILE A 67 4.56 -17.20 -32.34
N ARG A 68 5.57 -17.90 -31.82
CA ARG A 68 6.34 -18.91 -32.57
C ARG A 68 5.67 -20.26 -32.45
N PHE A 69 4.88 -20.60 -33.48
CA PHE A 69 4.19 -21.87 -33.51
C PHE A 69 5.08 -23.04 -33.94
N GLY A 70 4.95 -24.14 -33.20
CA GLY A 70 5.33 -25.48 -33.62
C GLY A 70 4.11 -26.38 -33.73
N LEU A 71 4.24 -27.48 -34.46
CA LEU A 71 3.20 -28.49 -34.59
C LEU A 71 3.76 -29.88 -34.29
N MET A 72 3.08 -30.56 -33.38
CA MET A 72 3.23 -31.97 -33.10
C MET A 72 1.91 -32.70 -33.34
N VAL A 73 1.96 -33.85 -34.01
CA VAL A 73 0.78 -34.68 -34.27
C VAL A 73 1.00 -36.10 -33.75
N PHE A 74 0.04 -36.64 -32.99
CA PHE A 74 0.08 -37.99 -32.42
C PHE A 74 -1.27 -38.72 -32.63
N PRO A 75 -1.35 -40.07 -32.54
CA PRO A 75 -0.23 -41.02 -32.50
C PRO A 75 0.56 -41.03 -33.81
N TRP A 76 1.81 -41.48 -33.74
CA TRP A 76 2.58 -41.79 -34.95
C TRP A 76 2.29 -43.23 -35.40
N GLY A 77 1.97 -43.42 -36.69
CA GLY A 77 1.76 -44.74 -37.29
C GLY A 77 0.60 -45.55 -36.70
N GLY A 78 -0.21 -44.92 -35.84
CA GLY A 78 -1.39 -45.49 -35.20
C GLY A 78 -1.19 -46.42 -34.01
N ASP A 79 0.05 -46.59 -33.61
CA ASP A 79 0.43 -47.32 -32.42
C ASP A 79 0.57 -46.38 -31.21
N CYS A 80 0.92 -46.94 -30.06
CA CYS A 80 1.30 -46.20 -28.87
C CYS A 80 2.69 -45.57 -28.98
N ARG A 81 2.95 -44.85 -30.07
CA ARG A 81 4.26 -44.27 -30.41
C ARG A 81 4.14 -42.78 -30.66
N VAL A 82 5.16 -42.09 -30.19
CA VAL A 82 5.43 -40.68 -30.43
C VAL A 82 6.93 -40.61 -30.71
N GLN A 83 7.34 -40.29 -31.93
CA GLN A 83 8.76 -40.23 -32.30
C GLN A 83 9.21 -38.77 -32.44
N VAL A 84 10.05 -38.27 -31.53
CA VAL A 84 10.66 -36.91 -31.49
C VAL A 84 10.80 -36.23 -32.87
N ASN A 85 11.51 -36.87 -33.81
CA ASN A 85 11.90 -36.26 -35.09
C ASN A 85 10.83 -36.38 -36.20
N GLU A 86 9.80 -37.19 -35.98
CA GLU A 86 8.73 -37.45 -36.96
C GLU A 86 7.36 -36.95 -36.47
N ALA A 87 7.18 -36.82 -35.16
CA ALA A 87 5.97 -36.31 -34.53
C ALA A 87 5.96 -34.78 -34.48
N ILE A 88 7.13 -34.15 -34.23
CA ILE A 88 7.32 -32.70 -34.43
C ILE A 88 7.40 -32.45 -35.94
N ARG A 89 6.25 -32.15 -36.53
CA ARG A 89 6.14 -31.89 -37.97
C ARG A 89 6.75 -30.55 -38.35
N ASN A 90 6.63 -29.58 -37.45
CA ASN A 90 7.18 -28.25 -37.63
C ASN A 90 7.73 -27.74 -36.28
N PRO A 91 9.00 -27.28 -36.23
CA PRO A 91 9.59 -26.73 -35.01
C PRO A 91 9.02 -25.32 -34.72
N CYS A 92 9.02 -24.90 -33.45
CA CYS A 92 8.74 -23.52 -33.05
C CYS A 92 9.82 -22.58 -33.61
N VAL A 93 9.49 -21.88 -34.69
CA VAL A 93 10.34 -20.85 -35.32
C VAL A 93 9.46 -19.69 -35.78
N PRO A 94 10.00 -18.45 -35.92
CA PRO A 94 9.25 -17.34 -36.50
C PRO A 94 8.78 -17.64 -37.93
N GLY A 95 7.56 -17.20 -38.29
CA GLY A 95 7.06 -17.30 -39.67
C GLY A 95 6.63 -18.70 -40.12
N ASN A 96 6.26 -19.57 -39.18
CA ASN A 96 6.00 -20.99 -39.44
C ASN A 96 4.53 -21.33 -39.76
N ALA A 97 3.61 -20.36 -39.69
CA ALA A 97 2.18 -20.62 -39.86
C ALA A 97 1.85 -21.19 -41.24
N GLN A 98 2.55 -20.72 -42.29
CA GLN A 98 2.42 -21.23 -43.65
C GLN A 98 2.80 -22.72 -43.74
N ALA A 99 3.90 -23.13 -43.11
CA ALA A 99 4.39 -24.51 -43.14
C ALA A 99 3.46 -25.45 -42.35
N ILE A 100 3.03 -25.02 -41.16
CA ILE A 100 2.01 -25.74 -40.36
C ILE A 100 0.70 -25.90 -41.14
N SER A 101 0.22 -24.82 -41.78
CA SER A 101 -0.97 -24.86 -42.62
C SER A 101 -0.85 -25.89 -43.74
N GLN A 102 0.28 -25.92 -44.44
CA GLN A 102 0.51 -26.86 -45.55
C GLN A 102 0.52 -28.31 -45.09
N GLU A 103 1.19 -28.59 -43.97
CA GLU A 103 1.24 -29.92 -43.36
C GLU A 103 -0.17 -30.41 -42.99
N LEU A 104 -0.94 -29.60 -42.25
CA LEU A 104 -2.27 -29.99 -41.81
C LEU A 104 -3.27 -30.12 -42.95
N LEU A 105 -3.20 -29.24 -43.96
CA LEU A 105 -4.07 -29.32 -45.14
C LEU A 105 -3.75 -30.54 -46.01
N ALA A 106 -2.48 -30.93 -46.12
CA ALA A 106 -2.08 -32.18 -46.79
C ALA A 106 -2.57 -33.42 -46.01
N ALA A 107 -2.56 -33.34 -44.68
CA ALA A 107 -3.05 -34.37 -43.76
C ALA A 107 -4.58 -34.38 -43.56
N ARG A 108 -5.32 -33.43 -44.16
CA ARG A 108 -6.76 -33.16 -43.90
C ARG A 108 -7.69 -34.30 -44.30
N THR A 109 -7.36 -35.03 -45.37
CA THR A 109 -8.24 -36.05 -45.96
C THR A 109 -7.82 -37.49 -45.68
N ALA A 110 -6.70 -37.72 -44.99
CA ALA A 110 -6.15 -39.07 -44.82
C ALA A 110 -5.29 -39.25 -43.55
N PRO A 111 -5.86 -39.58 -42.39
CA PRO A 111 -5.07 -40.18 -41.32
C PRO A 111 -4.51 -41.51 -41.78
N GLU A 112 -3.20 -41.68 -41.63
CA GLU A 112 -2.64 -43.03 -41.54
C GLU A 112 -3.24 -43.69 -40.30
N ARG A 113 -3.73 -44.91 -40.49
CA ARG A 113 -4.53 -45.67 -39.52
C ARG A 113 -3.92 -45.60 -38.13
N GLY A 114 -4.74 -45.28 -37.14
CA GLY A 114 -4.39 -45.31 -35.73
C GLY A 114 -5.60 -45.23 -34.83
N ASN A 115 -5.67 -46.06 -33.80
CA ASN A 115 -6.83 -46.11 -32.88
C ASN A 115 -6.45 -45.72 -31.45
N ASN A 116 -5.17 -45.49 -31.17
CA ASN A 116 -4.70 -45.24 -29.82
C ASN A 116 -4.33 -43.75 -29.62
N THR A 117 -4.26 -43.34 -28.37
CA THR A 117 -4.14 -41.94 -27.95
C THR A 117 -3.08 -41.86 -26.85
N PRO A 118 -1.78 -41.88 -27.20
CA PRO A 118 -0.67 -41.82 -26.24
C PRO A 118 -0.43 -40.38 -25.72
N ILE A 119 -1.39 -39.85 -24.97
CA ILE A 119 -1.39 -38.48 -24.42
C ILE A 119 -0.15 -38.22 -23.55
N GLY A 120 0.14 -39.12 -22.60
CA GLY A 120 1.26 -38.93 -21.68
C GLY A 120 2.62 -38.93 -22.39
N ALA A 121 2.80 -39.84 -23.35
CA ALA A 121 3.99 -39.86 -24.18
C ALA A 121 4.10 -38.61 -25.06
N ALA A 122 2.97 -38.10 -25.57
CA ALA A 122 2.96 -36.89 -26.38
C ALA A 122 3.40 -35.65 -25.58
N ILE A 123 2.95 -35.49 -24.34
CA ILE A 123 3.40 -34.39 -23.46
C ILE A 123 4.87 -34.55 -23.09
N THR A 124 5.30 -35.77 -22.76
CA THR A 124 6.72 -36.06 -22.44
C THR A 124 7.63 -35.70 -23.60
N GLU A 125 7.20 -36.00 -24.82
CA GLU A 125 7.93 -35.67 -26.04
C GLU A 125 7.96 -34.16 -26.31
N ALA A 126 6.82 -33.48 -26.21
CA ALA A 126 6.73 -32.03 -26.33
C ALA A 126 7.65 -31.31 -25.32
N THR A 127 7.71 -31.81 -24.08
CA THR A 127 8.63 -31.31 -23.03
C THR A 127 10.08 -31.55 -23.44
N THR A 128 10.40 -32.75 -23.92
CA THR A 128 11.75 -33.10 -24.39
C THR A 128 12.20 -32.19 -25.53
N TYR A 129 11.31 -31.92 -26.49
CA TYR A 129 11.56 -30.99 -27.58
C TYR A 129 11.99 -29.60 -27.07
N PHE A 130 11.23 -29.01 -26.14
CA PHE A 130 11.55 -27.69 -25.59
C PHE A 130 12.87 -27.68 -24.80
N THR A 131 13.13 -28.70 -23.98
CA THR A 131 14.40 -28.79 -23.24
C THR A 131 15.64 -28.90 -24.15
N GLN A 132 15.46 -29.33 -25.40
CA GLN A 132 16.54 -29.44 -26.39
C GLN A 132 16.69 -28.20 -27.28
N LEU A 133 15.75 -27.25 -27.24
CA LEU A 133 15.86 -26.02 -27.99
C LEU A 133 16.99 -25.13 -27.43
N ARG A 134 17.59 -24.35 -28.32
CA ARG A 134 18.71 -23.45 -27.99
C ARG A 134 18.27 -22.08 -27.45
N ASP A 135 16.97 -21.87 -27.27
CA ASP A 135 16.35 -20.65 -26.76
C ASP A 135 15.64 -20.88 -25.42
N GLN A 136 16.27 -21.64 -24.51
CA GLN A 136 15.68 -22.09 -23.24
C GLN A 136 15.14 -20.97 -22.31
N ASN A 137 15.58 -19.71 -22.50
CA ASN A 137 15.09 -18.57 -21.72
C ASN A 137 13.75 -18.03 -22.24
N ARG A 138 13.28 -18.48 -23.40
CA ARG A 138 12.00 -18.06 -24.00
C ARG A 138 10.87 -18.85 -23.40
N ARG A 139 9.81 -18.15 -22.97
CA ARG A 139 8.59 -18.80 -22.47
C ARG A 139 8.06 -19.79 -23.51
N SER A 140 7.78 -21.00 -23.07
CA SER A 140 7.36 -22.11 -23.92
C SER A 140 6.12 -22.76 -23.34
N PHE A 141 5.14 -23.05 -24.20
CA PHE A 141 3.83 -23.57 -23.81
C PHE A 141 3.47 -24.79 -24.65
N ILE A 142 2.80 -25.76 -24.02
CA ILE A 142 2.20 -26.91 -24.69
C ILE A 142 0.69 -26.70 -24.76
N VAL A 143 0.11 -26.84 -25.96
CA VAL A 143 -1.34 -26.84 -26.15
C VAL A 143 -1.77 -28.21 -26.64
N MET A 144 -2.28 -29.03 -25.73
CA MET A 144 -2.74 -30.39 -25.99
C MET A 144 -4.21 -30.39 -26.42
N ILE A 145 -4.49 -30.93 -27.61
CA ILE A 145 -5.85 -31.06 -28.16
C ILE A 145 -6.15 -32.55 -28.36
N THR A 146 -7.16 -33.07 -27.66
CA THR A 146 -7.57 -34.49 -27.73
C THR A 146 -9.08 -34.63 -27.71
N ASP A 147 -9.63 -35.65 -28.39
CA ASP A 147 -11.06 -36.00 -28.30
C ASP A 147 -11.33 -37.26 -27.47
N GLY A 148 -10.29 -37.85 -26.90
CA GLY A 148 -10.34 -39.13 -26.23
C GLY A 148 -9.47 -39.23 -24.98
N MET A 149 -9.51 -40.41 -24.38
CA MET A 149 -8.75 -40.79 -23.20
C MET A 149 -7.39 -41.39 -23.59
N GLU A 150 -6.45 -41.38 -22.64
CA GLU A 150 -5.22 -42.15 -22.75
C GLU A 150 -5.51 -43.65 -22.93
N THR A 151 -4.98 -44.26 -23.99
CA THR A 151 -5.22 -45.69 -24.32
C THR A 151 -3.93 -46.52 -24.43
N CYS A 152 -2.78 -45.92 -24.11
CA CYS A 152 -1.45 -46.50 -24.26
C CYS A 152 -0.72 -46.79 -22.96
N ASN A 153 -1.46 -46.90 -21.84
CA ASN A 153 -0.91 -47.09 -20.49
C ASN A 153 0.04 -45.96 -20.04
N GLY A 154 -0.08 -44.77 -20.66
CA GLY A 154 0.59 -43.57 -20.20
C GLY A 154 -0.02 -43.01 -18.92
N ASN A 155 0.67 -42.06 -18.29
CA ASN A 155 0.12 -41.25 -17.21
C ASN A 155 0.16 -39.77 -17.64
N PRO A 156 -0.94 -39.26 -18.24
CA PRO A 156 -0.94 -37.92 -18.78
C PRO A 156 -0.91 -36.84 -17.70
N ILE A 157 -1.46 -37.10 -16.51
CA ILE A 157 -1.38 -36.20 -15.35
C ILE A 157 0.08 -36.05 -14.90
N ALA A 158 0.79 -37.17 -14.71
CA ALA A 158 2.20 -37.11 -14.32
C ALA A 158 3.09 -36.45 -15.39
N SER A 159 2.75 -36.63 -16.67
CA SER A 159 3.48 -36.01 -17.78
C SER A 159 3.27 -34.50 -17.81
N ALA A 160 2.03 -34.02 -17.61
CA ALA A 160 1.73 -32.59 -17.50
C ALA A 160 2.39 -31.95 -16.27
N GLN A 161 2.38 -32.65 -15.13
CA GLN A 161 3.05 -32.20 -13.91
C GLN A 161 4.57 -32.08 -14.11
N ALA A 162 5.18 -33.06 -14.78
CA ALA A 162 6.61 -33.05 -15.06
C ALA A 162 7.01 -31.90 -16.00
N ALA A 163 6.18 -31.58 -17.00
CA ALA A 163 6.40 -30.43 -17.89
C ALA A 163 6.43 -29.12 -17.11
N TYR A 164 5.46 -28.91 -16.22
CA TYR A 164 5.36 -27.66 -15.45
C TYR A 164 6.36 -27.58 -14.29
N LEU A 165 6.34 -28.52 -13.36
CA LEU A 165 7.22 -28.47 -12.17
C LEU A 165 8.69 -28.80 -12.48
N GLY A 166 8.95 -29.54 -13.56
CA GLY A 166 10.30 -29.98 -13.92
C GLY A 166 10.97 -29.12 -15.00
N SER A 167 10.20 -28.35 -15.77
CA SER A 167 10.74 -27.56 -16.89
C SER A 167 10.07 -26.20 -17.08
N GLU A 168 9.16 -25.80 -16.19
CA GLU A 168 8.45 -24.50 -16.24
C GLU A 168 7.68 -24.30 -17.55
N ILE A 169 7.16 -25.38 -18.14
CA ILE A 169 6.38 -25.37 -19.38
C ILE A 169 4.90 -25.57 -19.03
N PRO A 170 4.04 -24.54 -19.11
CA PRO A 170 2.62 -24.70 -18.87
C PRO A 170 1.95 -25.56 -19.95
N VAL A 171 0.99 -26.38 -19.55
CA VAL A 171 0.28 -27.34 -20.40
C VAL A 171 -1.21 -27.00 -20.45
N PHE A 172 -1.62 -26.25 -21.48
CA PHE A 172 -3.02 -26.04 -21.78
C PHE A 172 -3.63 -27.33 -22.36
N VAL A 173 -4.81 -27.70 -21.87
CA VAL A 173 -5.50 -28.93 -22.26
C VAL A 173 -6.86 -28.60 -22.82
N ILE A 174 -7.14 -29.04 -24.04
CA ILE A 174 -8.40 -28.87 -24.74
C ILE A 174 -9.00 -30.24 -25.06
N GLY A 175 -10.14 -30.53 -24.42
CA GLY A 175 -11.00 -31.65 -24.77
C GLY A 175 -11.94 -31.29 -25.91
N PHE A 176 -11.86 -32.01 -27.03
CA PHE A 176 -12.68 -31.77 -28.21
C PHE A 176 -13.78 -32.83 -28.37
N GLY A 177 -15.02 -32.42 -28.15
CA GLY A 177 -16.20 -33.28 -28.19
C GLY A 177 -16.40 -34.06 -26.90
N ASN A 178 -17.39 -34.95 -26.89
CA ASN A 178 -17.87 -35.59 -25.66
C ASN A 178 -17.16 -36.91 -25.29
N GLY A 179 -16.14 -37.32 -26.05
CA GLY A 179 -15.43 -38.59 -25.86
C GLY A 179 -14.30 -38.57 -24.83
N VAL A 180 -14.12 -37.44 -24.14
CA VAL A 180 -12.99 -37.19 -23.24
C VAL A 180 -13.29 -37.56 -21.78
N ASP A 181 -12.26 -37.91 -21.03
CA ASP A 181 -12.32 -37.96 -19.56
C ASP A 181 -12.03 -36.57 -18.97
N ARG A 182 -13.10 -35.81 -18.72
CA ARG A 182 -13.01 -34.44 -18.22
C ARG A 182 -12.30 -34.34 -16.87
N ASN A 183 -12.38 -35.35 -16.00
CA ASN A 183 -11.70 -35.30 -14.72
C ASN A 183 -10.19 -35.40 -14.92
N THR A 184 -9.76 -36.34 -15.76
CA THR A 184 -8.35 -36.49 -16.13
C THR A 184 -7.83 -35.22 -16.84
N LEU A 185 -8.57 -34.67 -17.81
CA LEU A 185 -8.14 -33.46 -18.51
C LEU A 185 -8.03 -32.24 -17.57
N ASN A 186 -9.02 -32.03 -16.70
CA ASN A 186 -8.97 -30.94 -15.72
C ASN A 186 -7.78 -31.10 -14.76
N GLU A 187 -7.51 -32.32 -14.31
CA GLU A 187 -6.37 -32.58 -13.45
C GLU A 187 -5.05 -32.35 -14.18
N MET A 188 -4.94 -32.72 -15.46
CA MET A 188 -3.78 -32.40 -16.30
C MET A 188 -3.53 -30.90 -16.40
N ALA A 189 -4.55 -30.10 -16.70
CA ALA A 189 -4.42 -28.63 -16.76
C ALA A 189 -4.02 -28.05 -15.39
N ARG A 190 -4.57 -28.60 -14.30
CA ARG A 190 -4.28 -28.13 -12.93
C ARG A 190 -2.83 -28.39 -12.55
N VAL A 191 -2.35 -29.61 -12.74
CA VAL A 191 -0.95 -29.95 -12.40
C VAL A 191 0.04 -29.43 -13.46
N GLY A 192 -0.44 -29.17 -14.67
CA GLY A 192 0.29 -28.55 -15.77
C GLY A 192 0.34 -27.02 -15.72
N GLY A 193 -0.12 -26.40 -14.63
CA GLY A 193 0.06 -24.97 -14.39
C GLY A 193 -0.93 -24.02 -15.07
N THR A 194 -1.98 -24.53 -15.74
CA THR A 194 -2.95 -23.69 -16.49
C THR A 194 -4.38 -23.77 -15.95
N GLY A 195 -4.58 -24.33 -14.76
CA GLY A 195 -5.88 -24.35 -14.10
C GLY A 195 -6.82 -25.47 -14.57
N GLN A 196 -7.81 -25.15 -15.40
CA GLN A 196 -8.83 -26.13 -15.85
C GLN A 196 -8.70 -26.42 -17.34
N ALA A 197 -9.12 -27.61 -17.77
CA ALA A 197 -9.14 -27.94 -19.19
C ALA A 197 -10.33 -27.28 -19.88
N TYR A 198 -10.10 -26.83 -21.10
CA TYR A 198 -11.14 -26.32 -21.98
C TYR A 198 -11.93 -27.48 -22.58
N GLN A 199 -13.24 -27.30 -22.72
CA GLN A 199 -14.11 -28.26 -23.39
C GLN A 199 -14.82 -27.57 -24.56
N VAL A 200 -14.59 -28.07 -25.76
CA VAL A 200 -15.17 -27.52 -27.00
C VAL A 200 -15.94 -28.61 -27.74
N ASN A 201 -16.94 -28.24 -28.53
CA ASN A 201 -17.80 -29.20 -29.24
C ASN A 201 -17.83 -29.00 -30.76
N ASN A 202 -17.21 -27.93 -31.26
CA ASN A 202 -17.11 -27.63 -32.69
C ASN A 202 -15.83 -26.81 -32.97
N GLY A 203 -15.50 -26.66 -34.25
CA GLY A 203 -14.31 -25.93 -34.70
C GLY A 203 -14.30 -24.44 -34.39
N GLN A 204 -15.47 -23.79 -34.29
CA GLN A 204 -15.55 -22.38 -33.94
C GLN A 204 -15.18 -22.18 -32.46
N ASP A 205 -15.75 -22.98 -31.56
CA ASP A 205 -15.42 -22.94 -30.13
C ASP A 205 -13.94 -23.28 -29.91
N LEU A 206 -13.42 -24.26 -30.66
CA LEU A 206 -12.00 -24.59 -30.63
C LEU A 206 -11.12 -23.40 -31.05
N PHE A 207 -11.49 -22.69 -32.11
CA PHE A 207 -10.76 -21.50 -32.53
C PHE A 207 -10.80 -20.39 -31.47
N GLN A 208 -11.95 -20.15 -30.82
CA GLN A 208 -12.04 -19.16 -29.73
C GLN A 208 -11.14 -19.52 -28.56
N VAL A 209 -11.17 -20.76 -28.09
CA VAL A 209 -10.28 -21.23 -27.01
C VAL A 209 -8.81 -21.12 -27.40
N LEU A 210 -8.45 -21.45 -28.65
CA LEU A 210 -7.08 -21.29 -29.12
C LEU A 210 -6.65 -19.83 -29.18
N ALA A 211 -7.56 -18.90 -29.50
CA ALA A 211 -7.29 -17.47 -29.42
C ALA A 211 -7.10 -17.01 -27.97
N ASP A 212 -7.98 -17.42 -27.04
CA ASP A 212 -7.84 -17.10 -25.62
C ASP A 212 -6.52 -17.62 -25.02
N ILE A 213 -6.05 -18.80 -25.48
CA ILE A 213 -4.75 -19.36 -25.08
C ILE A 213 -3.61 -18.61 -25.73
N ALA A 214 -3.75 -18.15 -26.97
CA ALA A 214 -2.74 -17.34 -27.64
C ALA A 214 -2.52 -16.03 -26.88
N ASP A 215 -3.60 -15.33 -26.53
CA ASP A 215 -3.57 -14.10 -25.74
C ASP A 215 -2.87 -14.35 -24.40
N GLN A 216 -3.28 -15.37 -23.63
CA GLN A 216 -2.62 -15.75 -22.37
C GLN A 216 -1.14 -16.12 -22.53
N ALA A 217 -0.79 -16.83 -23.61
CA ALA A 217 0.58 -17.27 -23.84
C ALA A 217 1.50 -16.10 -24.18
N SER A 218 0.96 -15.02 -24.75
CA SER A 218 1.69 -13.81 -25.11
C SER A 218 1.52 -12.65 -24.11
N GLU A 219 0.74 -12.81 -23.04
CA GLU A 219 0.60 -11.78 -21.98
C GLU A 219 1.95 -11.22 -21.52
N GLU A 220 1.98 -9.91 -21.26
CA GLU A 220 3.14 -9.20 -20.76
C GLU A 220 3.63 -9.75 -19.42
N VAL A 221 4.94 -9.91 -19.31
CA VAL A 221 5.65 -10.23 -18.07
C VAL A 221 6.70 -9.16 -17.85
N CYS A 222 6.95 -8.82 -16.59
CA CYS A 222 7.96 -7.83 -16.22
C CYS A 222 9.39 -8.29 -16.53
N ASP A 223 9.79 -8.23 -17.79
CA ASP A 223 11.08 -8.70 -18.30
C ASP A 223 11.78 -7.68 -19.23
N GLY A 224 11.12 -6.56 -19.53
CA GLY A 224 11.65 -5.48 -20.36
C GLY A 224 11.61 -5.80 -21.86
N ALA A 225 10.91 -6.87 -22.24
CA ALA A 225 10.57 -7.19 -23.61
C ALA A 225 9.08 -6.96 -23.87
N ASP A 226 8.74 -6.88 -25.15
CA ASP A 226 7.37 -6.75 -25.64
C ASP A 226 6.90 -8.18 -25.97
N ASN A 227 6.18 -8.84 -25.05
CA ASN A 227 5.83 -10.26 -25.15
C ASN A 227 4.60 -10.48 -26.05
N ASP A 228 3.71 -9.50 -26.13
CA ASP A 228 2.51 -9.53 -26.97
C ASP A 228 2.71 -8.87 -28.35
N CYS A 229 3.84 -8.21 -28.55
CA CYS A 229 4.27 -7.57 -29.79
C CYS A 229 3.33 -6.44 -30.27
N ASP A 230 2.66 -5.74 -29.36
CA ASP A 230 1.83 -4.57 -29.67
C ASP A 230 2.64 -3.26 -29.80
N GLY A 231 3.90 -3.28 -29.40
CA GLY A 231 4.85 -2.16 -29.44
C GLY A 231 4.94 -1.34 -28.14
N MET A 232 4.19 -1.72 -27.11
CA MET A 232 4.40 -1.31 -25.72
C MET A 232 5.27 -2.36 -25.01
N ILE A 233 5.83 -2.00 -23.84
CA ILE A 233 6.74 -2.88 -23.09
C ILE A 233 6.23 -2.90 -21.67
N ASP A 234 6.06 -4.10 -21.10
CA ASP A 234 5.64 -4.33 -19.72
C ASP A 234 4.34 -3.57 -19.36
N GLU A 235 3.46 -3.30 -20.33
CA GLU A 235 2.19 -2.62 -20.07
C GLU A 235 1.17 -3.57 -19.46
N MET A 236 0.30 -3.02 -18.60
CA MET A 236 -0.77 -3.79 -17.95
C MET A 236 -0.29 -5.03 -17.16
N VAL A 237 1.01 -5.14 -16.88
CA VAL A 237 1.58 -6.17 -16.02
C VAL A 237 1.02 -6.01 -14.60
N ALA A 238 0.45 -7.08 -14.07
CA ALA A 238 -0.08 -7.09 -12.72
C ALA A 238 1.03 -6.90 -11.69
N ASP A 239 0.72 -6.14 -10.64
CA ASP A 239 1.61 -6.00 -9.50
C ASP A 239 1.86 -7.36 -8.84
N GLN A 240 3.07 -7.57 -8.35
CA GLN A 240 3.36 -8.75 -7.56
C GLN A 240 3.15 -8.48 -6.07
N PRO A 241 2.42 -9.36 -5.36
CA PRO A 241 2.36 -9.29 -3.91
C PRO A 241 3.74 -9.57 -3.34
N CYS A 242 4.08 -8.85 -2.29
CA CYS A 242 5.32 -9.03 -1.55
C CYS A 242 5.06 -8.80 -0.06
N ASP A 243 6.01 -9.18 0.78
CA ASP A 243 5.96 -8.94 2.22
C ASP A 243 6.99 -7.84 2.54
N THR A 244 6.54 -6.74 3.13
CA THR A 244 7.43 -5.65 3.56
C THR A 244 8.07 -5.92 4.93
N GLY A 245 7.64 -6.97 5.64
CA GLY A 245 7.90 -7.15 7.07
C GLY A 245 6.82 -6.51 7.96
N CYS A 246 6.11 -5.51 7.45
CA CYS A 246 4.96 -4.86 8.09
C CYS A 246 3.61 -5.26 7.46
N GLY A 247 3.58 -6.34 6.67
CA GLY A 247 2.36 -6.90 6.07
C GLY A 247 2.41 -6.99 4.55
N GLU A 248 1.22 -7.13 3.94
CA GLU A 248 1.10 -7.31 2.50
C GLU A 248 1.40 -6.00 1.75
N GLY A 249 2.50 -6.02 1.00
CA GLY A 249 2.89 -4.98 0.06
C GLY A 249 2.69 -5.40 -1.40
N ARG A 250 3.09 -4.52 -2.31
CA ARG A 250 3.11 -4.77 -3.75
C ARG A 250 4.39 -4.27 -4.40
N GLN A 251 4.79 -4.93 -5.48
CA GLN A 251 5.86 -4.50 -6.38
C GLN A 251 5.23 -4.17 -7.74
N VAL A 252 5.60 -3.02 -8.30
CA VAL A 252 5.16 -2.59 -9.63
C VAL A 252 6.26 -2.87 -10.65
N CYS A 253 5.90 -3.19 -11.89
CA CYS A 253 6.89 -3.36 -12.93
C CYS A 253 7.41 -1.99 -13.39
N VAL A 254 8.74 -1.79 -13.34
CA VAL A 254 9.42 -0.58 -13.81
C VAL A 254 10.67 -0.98 -14.57
N ASP A 255 10.75 -0.60 -15.85
CA ASP A 255 11.91 -0.87 -16.72
C ASP A 255 12.33 -2.37 -16.74
N GLY A 256 11.36 -3.28 -16.91
CA GLY A 256 11.59 -4.72 -16.97
C GLY A 256 11.98 -5.39 -15.66
N ARG A 257 11.75 -4.73 -14.52
CA ARG A 257 11.99 -5.27 -13.19
C ARG A 257 10.92 -4.84 -12.21
N TYR A 258 10.51 -5.76 -11.33
CA TYR A 258 9.68 -5.40 -10.19
C TYR A 258 10.44 -4.46 -9.26
N SER A 259 9.76 -3.41 -8.81
CA SER A 259 10.27 -2.41 -7.87
C SER A 259 10.62 -3.04 -6.51
N GLU A 260 11.20 -2.25 -5.61
CA GLU A 260 11.18 -2.61 -4.19
C GLU A 260 9.72 -2.76 -3.70
N CYS A 261 9.54 -3.60 -2.69
CA CYS A 261 8.24 -3.82 -2.08
C CYS A 261 7.79 -2.54 -1.37
N PHE A 262 6.57 -2.07 -1.65
CA PHE A 262 6.00 -0.91 -0.98
C PHE A 262 4.55 -1.17 -0.55
N GLY A 263 4.07 -0.43 0.45
CA GLY A 263 2.79 -0.69 1.11
C GLY A 263 2.98 -1.41 2.45
N GLY A 264 2.00 -2.21 2.85
CA GLY A 264 1.92 -2.81 4.18
C GLY A 264 0.90 -2.10 5.08
N ASP A 265 0.46 -2.78 6.13
CA ASP A 265 -0.27 -2.14 7.23
C ASP A 265 0.79 -1.43 8.06
N ILE A 266 0.86 -0.11 7.96
CA ILE A 266 1.84 0.73 8.66
C ILE A 266 1.21 1.17 9.99
N PRO A 267 1.37 0.43 11.11
CA PRO A 267 0.98 0.91 12.43
C PRO A 267 1.84 2.11 12.84
N MET A 268 1.45 2.82 13.90
CA MET A 268 2.36 3.78 14.54
C MET A 268 3.54 3.02 15.18
N GLU A 269 4.72 3.61 15.13
CA GLU A 269 5.91 3.14 15.84
C GLU A 269 5.64 2.86 17.32
N VAL A 270 6.20 1.76 17.82
CA VAL A 270 6.23 1.38 19.22
C VAL A 270 7.69 1.29 19.63
N CYS A 271 8.03 1.82 20.80
CA CYS A 271 9.39 1.74 21.34
C CYS A 271 9.73 0.29 21.76
N ASP A 272 10.11 -0.55 20.80
CA ASP A 272 10.44 -1.97 21.00
C ASP A 272 11.71 -2.41 20.26
N GLY A 273 12.41 -1.48 19.59
CA GLY A 273 13.62 -1.73 18.84
C GLY A 273 13.39 -2.39 17.48
N ALA A 274 12.14 -2.45 17.03
CA ALA A 274 11.76 -2.81 15.68
C ALA A 274 11.24 -1.59 14.92
N ASP A 275 11.40 -1.64 13.60
CA ASP A 275 10.77 -0.72 12.65
C ASP A 275 9.36 -1.26 12.40
N ASN A 276 8.37 -0.71 13.13
CA ASN A 276 6.98 -1.20 13.08
C ASN A 276 6.22 -0.62 11.89
N ASP A 277 6.66 0.51 11.36
CA ASP A 277 6.03 1.30 10.31
C ASP A 277 6.76 1.17 8.94
N CYS A 278 7.88 0.45 8.93
CA CYS A 278 8.68 0.07 7.78
C CYS A 278 9.25 1.28 6.99
N ASP A 279 9.56 2.39 7.65
CA ASP A 279 10.22 3.55 7.02
C ASP A 279 11.77 3.47 7.03
N HIS A 280 12.33 2.39 7.58
CA HIS A 280 13.76 2.11 7.80
C HIS A 280 14.44 2.97 8.86
N ILE A 281 13.65 3.66 9.67
CA ILE A 281 14.05 4.27 10.93
C ILE A 281 13.46 3.38 12.04
N ILE A 282 14.15 3.29 13.18
CA ILE A 282 13.73 2.42 14.27
C ILE A 282 13.26 3.32 15.41
N ASP A 283 12.03 3.09 15.88
CA ASP A 283 11.37 3.77 16.99
C ASP A 283 11.29 5.31 16.86
N GLU A 284 11.23 5.85 15.64
CA GLU A 284 11.12 7.30 15.46
C GLU A 284 9.77 7.83 15.90
N GLN A 285 9.78 8.95 16.63
CA GLN A 285 8.56 9.57 17.18
C GLN A 285 7.73 8.61 18.06
N ALA A 286 8.30 7.48 18.48
CA ALA A 286 7.70 6.59 19.46
C ALA A 286 7.77 7.25 20.84
N GLU A 287 6.64 7.78 21.30
CA GLU A 287 6.49 8.32 22.65
C GLU A 287 5.84 7.28 23.58
N VAL A 288 6.45 7.07 24.74
CA VAL A 288 5.95 6.12 25.73
C VAL A 288 5.28 6.88 26.88
N PRO A 289 3.98 6.66 27.15
CA PRO A 289 3.29 7.31 28.27
C PRO A 289 3.91 6.90 29.61
N CYS A 290 4.16 7.87 30.48
CA CYS A 290 4.77 7.66 31.79
C CYS A 290 4.09 8.53 32.86
N ILE A 291 4.45 8.31 34.12
CA ILE A 291 4.06 9.16 35.24
C ILE A 291 5.34 9.75 35.84
N THR A 292 5.40 11.08 35.91
CA THR A 292 6.53 11.82 36.47
C THR A 292 6.68 11.54 37.98
N LEU A 293 7.82 11.94 38.57
CA LEU A 293 8.02 11.80 40.02
C LEU A 293 6.98 12.59 40.83
N SER A 294 6.46 13.68 40.28
CA SER A 294 5.39 14.49 40.88
C SER A 294 4.00 13.89 40.66
N GLY A 295 3.87 12.74 39.98
CA GLY A 295 2.59 12.05 39.78
C GLY A 295 1.80 12.52 38.55
N ASN A 296 2.34 13.45 37.76
CA ASN A 296 1.70 13.97 36.56
C ASN A 296 1.93 13.04 35.35
N PRO A 297 0.96 12.92 34.41
CA PRO A 297 1.17 12.26 33.12
C PRO A 297 2.29 12.92 32.32
N GLY A 298 3.13 12.10 31.72
CA GLY A 298 4.24 12.53 30.88
C GLY A 298 4.49 11.60 29.72
N VAL A 299 5.52 11.93 28.94
CA VAL A 299 6.04 11.12 27.85
C VAL A 299 7.54 10.90 28.00
N GLN A 300 7.97 9.68 27.68
CA GLN A 300 9.37 9.29 27.52
C GLN A 300 9.69 9.22 26.03
N GLU A 301 10.81 9.83 25.63
CA GLU A 301 11.37 9.62 24.30
C GLU A 301 11.89 8.17 24.18
N CYS A 302 11.78 7.57 23.00
CA CYS A 302 12.44 6.30 22.73
C CYS A 302 13.92 6.49 22.38
N VAL A 303 14.81 5.76 23.04
CA VAL A 303 16.26 5.84 22.82
C VAL A 303 16.85 4.44 22.70
N ASN A 304 17.13 4.01 21.47
CA ASN A 304 17.64 2.67 21.13
C ASN A 304 16.70 1.51 21.54
N GLY A 305 15.40 1.58 21.21
CA GLY A 305 14.44 0.51 21.51
C GLY A 305 13.99 0.42 22.96
N GLU A 306 14.34 1.40 23.78
CA GLU A 306 13.94 1.45 25.19
C GLU A 306 13.48 2.88 25.54
N PRO A 307 12.44 3.02 26.38
CA PRO A 307 12.01 4.33 26.87
C PRO A 307 13.17 4.99 27.64
N ALA A 308 13.41 6.27 27.39
CA ALA A 308 14.39 7.06 28.14
C ALA A 308 14.06 7.06 29.64
N GLU A 309 15.06 7.20 30.51
CA GLU A 309 14.85 7.22 31.96
C GLU A 309 13.99 8.41 32.41
N ASP A 310 14.06 9.53 31.69
CA ASP A 310 13.40 10.77 32.05
C ASP A 310 11.96 10.84 31.51
N CYS A 311 11.01 11.11 32.41
CA CYS A 311 9.60 11.26 32.09
C CYS A 311 9.27 12.75 32.06
N THR A 312 9.02 13.27 30.85
CA THR A 312 8.78 14.71 30.67
C THR A 312 7.28 14.99 30.80
N PRO A 313 6.83 15.95 31.64
CA PRO A 313 5.42 16.29 31.76
C PRO A 313 4.80 16.63 30.39
N SER A 314 3.62 16.08 30.09
CA SER A 314 2.94 16.36 28.82
C SER A 314 2.42 17.80 28.71
N ASP A 315 2.25 18.46 29.87
CA ASP A 315 1.87 19.87 29.97
C ASP A 315 2.71 20.54 31.07
N PRO A 316 3.80 21.24 30.71
CA PRO A 316 4.70 21.89 31.67
C PRO A 316 4.17 23.24 32.17
N ASN A 317 2.94 23.65 31.80
CA ASN A 317 2.31 24.87 32.32
C ASN A 317 0.94 24.55 32.93
N ARG A 318 0.81 23.36 33.49
CA ARG A 318 -0.41 22.98 34.20
C ARG A 318 -0.64 23.98 35.34
N GLU A 319 -1.89 24.37 35.62
CA GLU A 319 -2.13 25.19 36.81
C GLU A 319 -2.00 24.33 38.07
N GLU A 320 -1.35 24.87 39.10
CA GLU A 320 -1.28 24.27 40.43
C GLU A 320 -2.66 24.13 41.07
N VAL A 321 -2.83 23.06 41.83
CA VAL A 321 -3.98 22.79 42.69
C VAL A 321 -3.47 22.71 44.11
N CYS A 322 -4.19 23.29 45.08
CA CYS A 322 -3.83 23.22 46.50
C CYS A 322 -3.98 21.78 47.03
N ASP A 323 -3.00 20.91 46.77
CA ASP A 323 -2.99 19.48 47.13
C ASP A 323 -1.62 18.95 47.60
N ALA A 324 -0.63 19.84 47.77
CA ALA A 324 0.75 19.55 48.16
C ALA A 324 1.54 18.75 47.12
N ILE A 325 1.12 18.77 45.85
CA ILE A 325 1.80 18.16 44.72
C ILE A 325 2.17 19.28 43.75
N ASP A 326 3.42 19.24 43.27
CA ASP A 326 3.90 20.04 42.14
C ASP A 326 3.21 19.55 40.85
N ASN A 327 2.10 20.17 40.47
CA ASN A 327 1.26 19.73 39.36
C ASN A 327 1.85 20.11 38.00
N ASP A 328 2.68 21.15 37.93
CA ASP A 328 3.28 21.64 36.69
C ASP A 328 4.74 21.21 36.49
N GLY A 329 5.38 20.70 37.54
CA GLY A 329 6.72 20.15 37.53
C GLY A 329 7.83 21.21 37.57
N ASP A 330 7.54 22.46 37.95
CA ASP A 330 8.52 23.55 37.99
C ASP A 330 9.42 23.54 39.26
N GLY A 331 9.08 22.67 40.23
CA GLY A 331 9.78 22.48 41.49
C GLY A 331 9.32 23.38 42.64
N ALA A 332 8.35 24.27 42.40
CA ALA A 332 7.51 24.86 43.43
C ALA A 332 6.29 23.96 43.70
N VAL A 333 5.61 24.20 44.83
CA VAL A 333 4.45 23.40 45.24
C VAL A 333 3.37 24.38 45.66
N ASP A 334 2.17 24.20 45.12
CA ASP A 334 0.97 24.99 45.42
C ASP A 334 1.15 26.52 45.18
N GLU A 335 2.05 26.99 44.31
CA GLU A 335 2.22 28.43 44.07
C GLU A 335 1.06 29.05 43.28
N GLY A 336 0.70 30.29 43.61
CA GLY A 336 -0.41 30.97 42.94
C GLY A 336 -1.81 30.40 43.24
N THR A 337 -1.92 29.36 44.08
CA THR A 337 -3.19 28.70 44.42
C THR A 337 -4.05 29.45 45.43
N ASP A 338 -3.58 30.58 45.99
CA ASP A 338 -4.34 31.39 46.96
C ASP A 338 -5.69 31.87 46.38
N GLU A 339 -6.78 31.42 46.99
CA GLU A 339 -8.14 31.73 46.53
C GLU A 339 -8.76 32.91 47.29
N PRO A 340 -9.61 33.73 46.64
CA PRO A 340 -10.42 34.74 47.32
C PRO A 340 -11.43 34.07 48.26
N CYS A 341 -11.78 34.76 49.33
CA CYS A 341 -12.82 34.35 50.26
C CYS A 341 -13.54 35.57 50.83
N SER A 342 -14.64 35.33 51.52
CA SER A 342 -15.30 36.35 52.33
C SER A 342 -15.72 35.79 53.67
N VAL A 343 -15.73 36.66 54.68
CA VAL A 343 -16.37 36.44 55.97
C VAL A 343 -17.35 37.58 56.14
N ASP A 344 -18.62 37.25 56.33
CA ASP A 344 -19.72 38.21 56.30
C ASP A 344 -19.69 39.05 55.01
N CYS A 345 -19.48 40.37 55.11
CA CYS A 345 -19.37 41.30 53.98
C CYS A 345 -17.92 41.70 53.63
N HIS A 346 -16.92 41.20 54.38
CA HIS A 346 -15.52 41.53 54.16
C HIS A 346 -14.84 40.51 53.24
N GLU A 347 -14.06 41.02 52.29
CA GLU A 347 -13.25 40.20 51.38
C GLU A 347 -11.88 39.87 51.99
N GLY A 348 -11.37 38.68 51.67
CA GLY A 348 -10.06 38.21 52.09
C GLY A 348 -9.50 37.15 51.13
N ARG A 349 -8.42 36.49 51.55
CA ARG A 349 -7.83 35.36 50.83
C ARG A 349 -7.61 34.17 51.77
N ARG A 350 -7.63 32.97 51.20
CA ARG A 350 -7.23 31.74 51.87
C ARG A 350 -5.88 31.34 51.32
N ALA A 351 -4.85 31.41 52.16
CA ALA A 351 -3.53 30.92 51.78
C ALA A 351 -3.57 29.40 51.65
N CYS A 352 -3.01 28.84 50.58
CA CYS A 352 -2.73 27.41 50.51
C CYS A 352 -1.43 27.11 51.26
N VAL A 353 -1.47 26.16 52.20
CA VAL A 353 -0.28 25.71 52.92
C VAL A 353 -0.37 24.19 53.10
N GLU A 354 0.63 23.47 52.61
CA GLU A 354 0.73 22.00 52.71
C GLU A 354 -0.54 21.31 52.14
N GLY A 355 -1.02 21.73 50.97
CA GLY A 355 -2.19 21.12 50.31
C GLY A 355 -3.53 21.37 51.01
N ALA A 356 -3.60 22.38 51.88
CA ALA A 356 -4.82 22.76 52.54
C ALA A 356 -4.96 24.28 52.64
N TYR A 357 -6.16 24.78 52.29
CA TYR A 357 -6.51 26.17 52.49
C TYR A 357 -6.69 26.51 53.96
N LEU A 358 -5.92 27.49 54.43
CA LEU A 358 -6.11 28.10 55.74
C LEU A 358 -7.46 28.82 55.87
N SER A 359 -7.77 29.29 57.09
CA SER A 359 -8.93 30.14 57.35
C SER A 359 -8.85 31.43 56.56
N CYS A 360 -10.02 31.95 56.16
CA CYS A 360 -10.10 33.21 55.44
C CYS A 360 -9.45 34.36 56.23
N SER A 361 -8.64 35.17 55.55
CA SER A 361 -7.99 36.34 56.16
C SER A 361 -8.93 37.52 56.38
N ALA A 362 -10.18 37.45 55.89
CA ALA A 362 -11.18 38.49 56.08
C ALA A 362 -11.49 38.68 57.57
N GLN A 363 -11.65 39.92 57.99
CA GLN A 363 -12.05 40.24 59.36
C GLN A 363 -13.55 39.90 59.53
N PRO A 364 -13.96 39.33 60.68
CA PRO A 364 -15.38 39.14 60.95
C PRO A 364 -16.08 40.49 61.15
N ALA A 365 -17.40 40.51 60.98
CA ALA A 365 -18.21 41.68 61.31
C ALA A 365 -17.98 42.16 62.75
N THR A 366 -17.99 43.48 62.96
CA THR A 366 -17.84 44.07 64.29
C THR A 366 -19.05 43.69 65.17
N PRO A 367 -18.82 43.22 66.41
CA PRO A 367 -19.91 42.85 67.28
C PRO A 367 -20.73 44.06 67.74
N ASN A 368 -22.05 43.87 67.82
CA ASN A 368 -23.05 44.84 68.32
C ASN A 368 -23.43 45.98 67.37
N GLY A 369 -23.17 45.83 66.08
CA GLY A 369 -23.58 46.83 65.09
C GLY A 369 -22.74 48.11 65.18
N LEU A 370 -21.41 47.95 65.24
CA LEU A 370 -20.49 49.06 65.51
C LEU A 370 -19.71 49.41 64.25
N GLU A 371 -20.04 50.55 63.66
CA GLU A 371 -19.34 51.09 62.50
C GLU A 371 -18.12 51.92 62.89
N ARG A 372 -17.09 51.89 62.04
CA ARG A 372 -16.00 52.87 62.07
C ARG A 372 -16.16 53.74 60.86
N CYS A 373 -15.99 55.05 61.03
CA CYS A 373 -16.08 56.01 59.94
C CYS A 373 -14.96 55.80 58.89
N ASN A 374 -15.15 54.89 57.94
CA ASN A 374 -14.11 54.43 57.02
C ASN A 374 -14.63 54.04 55.61
N ARG A 375 -15.92 54.28 55.31
CA ARG A 375 -16.60 53.87 54.07
C ARG A 375 -16.70 52.34 53.86
N GLN A 376 -16.52 51.54 54.90
CA GLN A 376 -16.76 50.10 54.89
C GLN A 376 -17.95 49.81 55.81
N ASP A 377 -18.73 48.80 55.46
CA ASP A 377 -19.80 48.25 56.30
C ASP A 377 -19.13 47.29 57.29
N ASP A 378 -18.65 47.82 58.42
CA ASP A 378 -17.80 47.06 59.35
C ASP A 378 -18.62 45.99 60.12
N ASP A 379 -19.91 46.21 60.31
CA ASP A 379 -20.86 45.31 61.00
C ASP A 379 -21.71 44.44 60.06
N CYS A 380 -21.61 44.68 58.75
CA CYS A 380 -22.27 43.94 57.68
C CYS A 380 -23.81 44.00 57.71
N ASP A 381 -24.41 45.09 58.17
CA ASP A 381 -25.87 45.27 58.20
C ASP A 381 -26.47 45.79 56.88
N GLY A 382 -25.62 46.13 55.90
CA GLY A 382 -25.99 46.63 54.58
C GLY A 382 -26.10 48.16 54.49
N SER A 383 -25.80 48.86 55.58
CA SER A 383 -25.58 50.31 55.63
C SER A 383 -24.09 50.59 55.76
N THR A 384 -23.67 51.82 55.48
CA THR A 384 -22.25 52.20 55.63
C THR A 384 -22.21 53.38 56.56
N ASP A 385 -21.41 53.29 57.63
CA ASP A 385 -21.16 54.35 58.60
C ASP A 385 -22.42 54.87 59.36
N GLU A 386 -23.54 54.14 59.42
CA GLU A 386 -24.84 54.61 59.96
C GLU A 386 -24.88 54.81 61.48
N ALA A 387 -23.93 54.21 62.20
CA ALA A 387 -23.68 54.45 63.63
C ALA A 387 -22.21 54.74 63.94
N ALA A 388 -21.43 55.21 62.95
CA ALA A 388 -20.00 55.37 63.10
C ALA A 388 -19.60 56.37 64.20
N GLU A 389 -18.83 55.92 65.19
CA GLU A 389 -18.34 56.78 66.27
C GLU A 389 -17.17 57.66 65.78
N CYS A 390 -17.37 58.98 65.86
CA CYS A 390 -16.32 59.97 65.62
C CYS A 390 -15.85 60.65 66.92
N PRO A 391 -14.56 61.03 67.03
CA PRO A 391 -14.05 61.74 68.21
C PRO A 391 -14.78 63.07 68.51
N GLY A 392 -15.38 63.17 69.70
CA GLY A 392 -15.96 64.42 70.20
C GLY A 392 -17.38 64.69 69.69
N GLU A 393 -17.61 65.85 69.08
CA GLU A 393 -18.90 66.24 68.47
C GLU A 393 -18.86 66.18 66.93
N GLU A 394 -17.90 65.43 66.36
CA GLU A 394 -17.80 65.19 64.92
C GLU A 394 -18.93 64.27 64.43
N ILE A 395 -19.35 64.43 63.18
CA ILE A 395 -20.22 63.47 62.48
C ILE A 395 -19.42 62.70 61.44
N CYS A 396 -19.77 61.44 61.21
CA CYS A 396 -19.22 60.73 60.06
C CYS A 396 -19.94 61.18 58.79
N ASP A 397 -19.18 61.61 57.79
CA ASP A 397 -19.69 61.82 56.44
C ASP A 397 -18.66 61.30 55.44
N GLU A 398 -19.14 60.44 54.54
CA GLU A 398 -18.33 59.69 53.59
C GLU A 398 -17.00 59.15 54.20
N GLY A 399 -17.05 58.38 55.29
CA GLY A 399 -15.87 57.82 55.97
C GLY A 399 -14.81 58.84 56.43
N VAL A 400 -15.21 60.09 56.64
CA VAL A 400 -14.40 61.11 57.32
C VAL A 400 -15.19 61.74 58.46
N CYS A 401 -14.60 61.79 59.65
CA CYS A 401 -15.19 62.50 60.77
C CYS A 401 -15.08 64.02 60.55
N LEU A 402 -16.20 64.69 60.34
CA LEU A 402 -16.29 66.13 60.08
C LEU A 402 -16.54 66.90 61.38
N GLN A 403 -15.68 67.88 61.65
CA GLN A 403 -15.87 68.84 62.73
C GLN A 403 -16.99 69.82 62.41
N ARG A 404 -17.73 70.25 63.43
CA ARG A 404 -18.77 71.27 63.28
C ARG A 404 -18.18 72.64 63.02
N CYS A 405 -18.82 73.44 62.16
CA CYS A 405 -18.43 74.82 61.91
C CYS A 405 -18.50 75.66 63.18
N ARG A 406 -17.50 76.53 63.38
CA ARG A 406 -17.51 77.48 64.48
C ARG A 406 -17.64 78.89 63.90
N PHE A 407 -18.77 79.54 64.16
CA PHE A 407 -19.09 80.87 63.59
C PHE A 407 -19.02 80.92 62.05
N ASN A 408 -19.45 79.84 61.38
CA ASN A 408 -19.41 79.70 59.92
C ASN A 408 -17.97 79.68 59.33
N GLU A 409 -16.98 79.35 60.15
CA GLU A 409 -15.57 79.20 59.77
C GLU A 409 -15.05 77.80 60.15
N CYS A 410 -14.09 77.30 59.37
CA CYS A 410 -13.44 76.01 59.53
C CYS A 410 -11.91 76.17 59.54
N ALA A 411 -11.19 75.16 60.03
CA ALA A 411 -9.73 75.14 59.92
C ALA A 411 -9.29 75.16 58.45
N GLY A 412 -8.11 75.74 58.18
CA GLY A 412 -7.61 75.91 56.81
C GLY A 412 -7.56 74.59 56.04
N GLY A 413 -8.09 74.59 54.80
CA GLY A 413 -8.26 73.39 53.98
C GLY A 413 -9.70 72.89 53.90
N TYR A 414 -10.61 73.46 54.70
CA TYR A 414 -12.03 73.09 54.76
C TYR A 414 -12.92 74.31 54.55
N TYR A 415 -14.12 74.10 54.00
CA TYR A 415 -15.18 75.11 53.97
C TYR A 415 -16.34 74.69 54.86
N CYS A 416 -17.09 75.66 55.38
CA CYS A 416 -18.31 75.36 56.12
C CYS A 416 -19.44 75.03 55.14
N GLY A 417 -19.92 73.78 55.17
CA GLY A 417 -21.04 73.30 54.36
C GLY A 417 -22.38 73.87 54.81
N ALA A 418 -23.41 73.68 53.98
CA ALA A 418 -24.78 74.12 54.28
C ALA A 418 -25.43 73.34 55.43
N ASP A 419 -24.80 72.24 55.85
CA ASP A 419 -25.12 71.34 56.95
C ASP A 419 -24.44 71.72 58.28
N ASP A 420 -23.73 72.86 58.33
CA ASP A 420 -22.96 73.35 59.48
C ASP A 420 -21.73 72.48 59.86
N TYR A 421 -21.20 71.66 58.94
CA TYR A 421 -19.96 70.89 59.14
C TYR A 421 -18.83 71.31 58.19
N CYS A 422 -17.59 71.04 58.60
CA CYS A 422 -16.39 71.42 57.86
C CYS A 422 -16.04 70.36 56.82
N HIS A 423 -16.37 70.63 55.56
CA HIS A 423 -16.09 69.77 54.41
C HIS A 423 -14.72 70.10 53.79
N PRO A 424 -13.96 69.10 53.30
CA PRO A 424 -12.70 69.34 52.59
C PRO A 424 -12.94 70.27 51.40
N LEU A 425 -12.06 71.25 51.18
CA LEU A 425 -12.08 72.02 49.93
C LEU A 425 -11.86 71.07 48.74
N PRO A 426 -12.62 71.21 47.64
CA PRO A 426 -12.48 70.36 46.45
C PRO A 426 -11.14 70.52 45.73
#